data_AF-A0A7V4AMY5-F1
#
_entry.id   AF-A0A7V4AMY5-F1
#
_cell.length_a   1.000
_cell.length_b   1.000
_cell.length_c   1.000
_cell.angle_alpha   90.00
_cell.angle_beta   90.00
_cell.angle_gamma   90.00
#
_symmetry.space_group_name_H-M   'P 1'
#
loop_
_entity.id
_entity.type
_entity.pdbx_description
1 polymer ?
#
loop_
_entity_poly.entity_id
_entity_poly.type
_entity_poly.pdbx_seq_one_letter_code
_entity_poly.pdbx_strand_id
1 'polypeptide(L)'
;ARKLLSAPVHFEGAADHGVSEALYFRDPEGNGLELYRDRPEGEWPKGPLMFTAPLNLERLLSEAPNPSPLPPETLLGHLHLHVESLEEAEAFFAGELGMEVTLRTYPGALFFAWDGYHHHVGANIWAGRRKAPPGSTGLLGYTLLDSWGREMALRDPTGAEVRLSAPGTKAPAPS
;
A
#
# COMPACT_ATOMS: atom_id res chain seq x y z
N ALA A 1 -2.37 -10.67 -14.08
CA ALA A 1 -2.02 -12.04 -13.66
C ALA A 1 -1.13 -12.78 -14.68
N ARG A 2 -1.63 -13.29 -15.83
CA ARG A 2 -0.84 -14.16 -16.75
C ARG A 2 0.51 -13.60 -17.20
N LYS A 3 0.57 -12.33 -17.61
CA LYS A 3 1.82 -11.69 -18.06
C LYS A 3 2.91 -11.67 -16.98
N LEU A 4 2.51 -11.53 -15.71
CA LEU A 4 3.44 -11.50 -14.58
C LEU A 4 3.98 -12.90 -14.24
N LEU A 5 3.15 -13.94 -14.36
CA LEU A 5 3.59 -15.33 -14.19
C LEU A 5 4.64 -15.77 -15.24
N SER A 6 4.71 -15.08 -16.38
CA SER A 6 5.71 -15.33 -17.44
C SER A 6 6.92 -14.40 -17.41
N ALA A 7 6.92 -13.38 -16.55
CA ALA A 7 8.02 -12.43 -16.42
C ALA A 7 9.06 -12.96 -15.40
N PRO A 8 10.34 -12.54 -15.48
CA PRO A 8 11.37 -12.92 -14.51
C PRO A 8 11.20 -12.15 -13.18
N VAL A 9 9.99 -12.21 -12.62
CA VAL A 9 9.64 -11.64 -11.32
C VAL A 9 9.33 -12.77 -10.36
N HIS A 10 9.75 -12.65 -9.10
CA HIS A 10 9.52 -13.70 -8.12
C HIS A 10 8.09 -13.59 -7.58
N PHE A 11 7.21 -14.49 -7.98
CA PHE A 11 5.85 -14.58 -7.42
C PHE A 11 5.89 -15.12 -5.99
N GLU A 12 5.30 -14.37 -5.05
CA GLU A 12 5.27 -14.73 -3.64
C GLU A 12 3.96 -15.37 -3.20
N GLY A 13 2.85 -14.99 -3.82
CA GLY A 13 1.55 -15.48 -3.41
C GLY A 13 0.39 -14.61 -3.88
N ALA A 14 -0.80 -14.98 -3.43
CA ALA A 14 -2.04 -14.28 -3.73
C ALA A 14 -2.99 -14.36 -2.55
N ALA A 15 -3.74 -13.29 -2.34
CA ALA A 15 -4.66 -13.18 -1.21
C ALA A 15 -5.96 -12.48 -1.61
N ASP A 16 -7.05 -12.89 -0.96
CA ASP A 16 -8.30 -12.16 -0.90
C ASP A 16 -8.37 -11.45 0.45
N HIS A 17 -8.45 -10.13 0.43
CA HIS A 17 -8.53 -9.30 1.63
C HIS A 17 -9.95 -8.93 2.03
N GLY A 18 -10.95 -9.36 1.25
CA GLY A 18 -12.34 -8.94 1.38
C GLY A 18 -12.61 -7.55 0.78
N VAL A 19 -11.66 -6.61 0.89
CA VAL A 19 -11.74 -5.28 0.23
C VAL A 19 -11.05 -5.26 -1.13
N SER A 20 -10.08 -6.14 -1.34
CA SER A 20 -9.30 -6.24 -2.57
C SER A 20 -8.83 -7.67 -2.81
N GLU A 21 -8.52 -7.97 -4.07
CA GLU A 21 -7.87 -9.21 -4.49
C GLU A 21 -6.46 -8.87 -4.97
N ALA A 22 -5.45 -9.56 -4.43
CA ALA A 22 -4.05 -9.17 -4.56
C ALA A 22 -3.14 -10.31 -5.03
N LEU A 23 -2.14 -9.95 -5.83
CA LEU A 23 -1.03 -10.79 -6.27
C LEU A 23 0.29 -10.14 -5.82
N TYR A 24 1.15 -10.91 -5.18
CA TYR A 24 2.41 -10.45 -4.60
C TYR A 24 3.63 -10.91 -5.38
N PHE A 25 4.59 -10.01 -5.56
CA PHE A 25 5.85 -10.24 -6.25
C PHE A 25 7.01 -9.56 -5.53
N ARG A 26 8.25 -10.00 -5.80
CA ARG A 26 9.46 -9.21 -5.53
C ARG A 26 10.04 -8.60 -6.80
N ASP A 27 10.50 -7.37 -6.67
CA ASP A 27 11.46 -6.81 -7.61
C ASP A 27 12.88 -7.41 -7.38
N PRO A 28 13.86 -7.12 -8.25
CA PRO A 28 15.24 -7.63 -8.09
C PRO A 28 15.97 -7.17 -6.82
N GLU A 29 15.54 -6.07 -6.19
CA GLU A 29 16.10 -5.57 -4.93
C GLU A 29 15.40 -6.17 -3.70
N GLY A 30 14.33 -6.95 -3.91
CA GLY A 30 13.56 -7.61 -2.88
C GLY A 30 12.38 -6.81 -2.34
N ASN A 31 12.07 -5.65 -2.93
CA ASN A 31 10.89 -4.87 -2.54
C ASN A 31 9.62 -5.62 -2.92
N GLY A 32 8.67 -5.64 -1.99
CA GLY A 32 7.34 -6.21 -2.23
C GLY A 32 6.54 -5.34 -3.19
N LEU A 33 6.01 -5.97 -4.24
CA LEU A 33 5.08 -5.37 -5.18
C LEU A 33 3.75 -6.09 -5.08
N GLU A 34 2.68 -5.31 -4.93
CA GLU A 34 1.32 -5.82 -4.87
C GLU A 34 0.54 -5.31 -6.09
N LEU A 35 0.12 -6.24 -6.96
CA LEU A 35 -0.89 -5.94 -7.96
C LEU A 35 -2.24 -6.34 -7.39
N TYR A 36 -3.07 -5.35 -7.08
CA TYR A 36 -4.38 -5.58 -6.52
C TYR A 36 -5.49 -4.91 -7.33
N ARG A 37 -6.71 -5.34 -7.07
CA ARG A 37 -7.94 -4.72 -7.53
C ARG A 37 -8.88 -4.57 -6.35
N ASP A 38 -9.38 -3.36 -6.15
CA ASP A 38 -10.43 -3.11 -5.16
C ASP A 38 -11.76 -3.71 -5.59
N ARG A 39 -12.46 -4.25 -4.60
CA ARG A 39 -13.88 -4.51 -4.72
C ARG A 39 -14.64 -3.20 -4.58
N PRO A 40 -15.82 -3.08 -5.20
CA PRO A 40 -16.72 -1.97 -4.92
C PRO A 40 -16.92 -1.83 -3.41
N GLU A 41 -16.87 -0.60 -2.89
CA GLU A 41 -16.97 -0.32 -1.44
C GLU A 41 -18.22 -0.94 -0.80
N GLY A 42 -19.34 -0.96 -1.52
CA GLY A 42 -20.58 -1.60 -1.06
C GLY A 42 -20.51 -3.11 -0.86
N GLU A 43 -19.46 -3.78 -1.36
CA GLU A 43 -19.19 -5.21 -1.18
C GLU A 43 -18.21 -5.48 -0.03
N TRP A 44 -17.66 -4.45 0.61
CA TRP A 44 -16.68 -4.63 1.67
C TRP A 44 -17.28 -5.30 2.91
N PRO A 45 -16.46 -6.03 3.69
CA PRO A 45 -16.93 -6.72 4.88
C PRO A 45 -17.54 -5.77 5.91
N LYS A 46 -18.64 -6.20 6.55
CA LYS A 46 -19.22 -5.50 7.72
C LYS A 46 -18.50 -5.80 9.04
N GLY A 47 -17.52 -6.71 9.00
CA GLY A 47 -16.68 -7.13 10.12
C GLY A 47 -15.35 -6.36 10.14
N PRO A 48 -14.23 -6.93 10.63
CA PRO A 48 -12.93 -6.28 10.48
C PRO A 48 -12.72 -5.92 9.01
N LEU A 49 -12.29 -4.67 8.77
CA LEU A 49 -12.30 -4.08 7.43
C LEU A 49 -11.50 -4.92 6.42
N MET A 50 -10.41 -5.57 6.87
CA MET A 50 -9.62 -6.47 6.04
C MET A 50 -9.31 -7.77 6.79
N PHE A 51 -9.17 -8.85 6.03
CA PHE A 51 -8.65 -10.14 6.47
C PHE A 51 -7.64 -10.67 5.44
N THR A 52 -7.15 -11.89 5.61
CA THR A 52 -6.33 -12.57 4.60
C THR A 52 -6.87 -13.97 4.38
N ALA A 53 -7.40 -14.24 3.19
CA ALA A 53 -7.88 -15.54 2.77
C ALA A 53 -7.19 -16.00 1.48
N PRO A 54 -7.17 -17.31 1.18
CA PRO A 54 -6.66 -17.80 -0.09
C PRO A 54 -7.45 -17.26 -1.28
N LEU A 55 -6.75 -16.71 -2.28
CA LEU A 55 -7.37 -16.26 -3.53
C LEU A 55 -7.56 -17.44 -4.50
N ASN A 56 -8.74 -17.52 -5.13
CA ASN A 56 -8.98 -18.50 -6.19
C ASN A 56 -8.33 -18.06 -7.50
N LEU A 57 -7.05 -18.42 -7.67
CA LEU A 57 -6.26 -18.07 -8.85
C LEU A 57 -6.80 -18.64 -10.15
N GLU A 58 -7.34 -19.86 -10.13
CA GLU A 58 -7.90 -20.49 -11.34
C GLU A 58 -9.09 -19.70 -11.87
N ARG A 59 -9.98 -19.26 -10.97
CA ARG A 59 -11.09 -18.37 -11.31
C ARG A 59 -10.58 -17.04 -11.84
N LEU A 60 -9.64 -16.39 -11.15
CA LEU A 60 -9.10 -15.09 -11.59
C LEU A 60 -8.49 -15.19 -13.00
N LEU A 61 -7.79 -16.29 -13.29
CA LEU A 61 -7.17 -16.53 -14.60
C LEU A 61 -8.18 -16.89 -15.70
N SER A 62 -9.39 -17.32 -15.35
CA SER A 62 -10.46 -17.61 -16.30
C SER A 62 -11.31 -16.37 -16.64
N GLU A 63 -11.39 -15.40 -15.73
CA GLU A 63 -12.08 -14.12 -15.94
C GLU A 63 -11.38 -13.23 -17.00
N ALA A 64 -10.07 -13.38 -17.16
CA ALA A 64 -9.28 -12.69 -18.19
C ALA A 64 -8.45 -13.68 -19.02
N PRO A 65 -9.06 -14.39 -20.00
CA PRO A 65 -8.39 -15.44 -20.76
C PRO A 65 -7.27 -14.90 -21.65
N ASN A 66 -7.39 -13.65 -22.11
CA ASN A 66 -6.41 -12.99 -22.97
C ASN A 66 -5.67 -11.91 -22.19
N PRO A 67 -4.32 -11.89 -22.18
CA PRO A 67 -3.56 -10.81 -21.57
C PRO A 67 -3.83 -9.48 -22.28
N SER A 68 -4.19 -8.45 -21.51
CA SER A 68 -4.27 -7.07 -21.96
C SER A 68 -3.20 -6.21 -21.28
N PRO A 69 -2.89 -5.02 -21.81
CA PRO A 69 -2.17 -3.99 -21.07
C PRO A 69 -2.89 -3.66 -19.76
N LEU A 70 -2.15 -3.10 -18.80
CA LEU A 70 -2.76 -2.48 -17.62
C LEU A 70 -3.60 -1.29 -18.08
N PRO A 71 -4.81 -1.10 -17.52
CA PRO A 71 -5.62 0.07 -17.83
C PRO A 71 -4.86 1.38 -17.50
N PRO A 72 -5.01 2.45 -18.29
CA PRO A 72 -4.32 3.72 -18.06
C PRO A 72 -4.66 4.37 -16.71
N GLU A 73 -5.78 4.01 -16.11
CA GLU A 73 -6.21 4.38 -14.76
C GLU A 73 -5.55 3.56 -13.63
N THR A 74 -4.60 2.66 -13.96
CA THR A 74 -3.82 1.95 -12.94
C THR A 74 -2.94 2.94 -12.19
N LEU A 75 -3.05 2.95 -10.87
CA LEU A 75 -2.35 3.88 -9.97
C LEU A 75 -1.59 3.11 -8.88
N LEU A 76 -0.70 3.81 -8.18
CA LEU A 76 -0.19 3.36 -6.89
C LEU A 76 -1.23 3.77 -5.84
N GLY A 77 -1.99 2.81 -5.31
CA GLY A 77 -3.09 3.14 -4.40
C GLY A 77 -2.75 3.03 -2.90
N HIS A 78 -1.75 2.22 -2.52
CA HIS A 78 -1.23 2.23 -1.15
C HIS A 78 0.26 1.92 -1.04
N LEU A 79 0.85 2.29 0.10
CA LEU A 79 2.24 2.06 0.45
C LEU A 79 2.33 1.28 1.77
N HIS A 80 3.17 0.23 1.81
CA HIS A 80 3.46 -0.48 3.06
C HIS A 80 4.88 -0.19 3.51
N LEU A 81 5.00 0.39 4.70
CA LEU A 81 6.25 0.83 5.29
C LEU A 81 6.67 -0.12 6.41
N HIS A 82 7.94 -0.49 6.38
CA HIS A 82 8.58 -1.08 7.54
C HIS A 82 8.99 0.04 8.51
N VAL A 83 8.50 -0.01 9.73
CA VAL A 83 8.75 1.00 10.77
C VAL A 83 9.39 0.36 12.01
N GLU A 84 10.09 1.18 12.80
CA GLU A 84 10.67 0.72 14.06
C GLU A 84 9.63 0.64 15.20
N SER A 85 8.68 1.59 15.22
CA SER A 85 7.60 1.70 16.21
C SER A 85 6.27 1.96 15.52
N LEU A 86 5.24 1.19 15.90
CA LEU A 86 3.87 1.42 15.43
C LEU A 86 3.25 2.64 16.13
N GLU A 87 3.68 2.93 17.36
CA GLU A 87 3.26 4.09 18.13
C GLU A 87 3.73 5.39 17.48
N GLU A 88 4.99 5.47 17.04
CA GLU A 88 5.50 6.61 16.27
C GLU A 88 4.80 6.75 14.91
N ALA A 89 4.55 5.63 14.22
CA ALA A 89 3.81 5.64 12.97
C ALA A 89 2.38 6.17 13.16
N GLU A 90 1.68 5.73 14.20
CA GLU A 90 0.33 6.20 14.52
C GLU A 90 0.32 7.69 14.90
N ALA A 91 1.26 8.13 15.75
CA ALA A 91 1.37 9.54 16.11
C ALA A 91 1.58 10.43 14.86
N PHE A 92 2.34 9.96 13.88
CA PHE A 92 2.55 10.68 12.62
C PHE A 92 1.32 10.62 11.70
N PHE A 93 0.91 9.42 11.25
CA PHE A 93 -0.15 9.28 10.25
C PHE A 93 -1.53 9.69 10.79
N ALA A 94 -1.88 9.29 12.01
CA ALA A 94 -3.16 9.67 12.60
C ALA A 94 -3.08 11.03 13.30
N GLY A 95 -2.02 11.30 14.06
CA GLY A 95 -1.90 12.52 14.85
C GLY A 95 -1.56 13.77 14.03
N GLU A 96 -0.57 13.70 13.13
CA GLU A 96 -0.14 14.85 12.32
C GLU A 96 -0.90 14.94 11.00
N LEU A 97 -1.04 13.81 10.29
CA LEU A 97 -1.70 13.79 8.99
C LEU A 97 -3.22 13.63 9.06
N GLY A 98 -3.78 13.33 10.24
CA GLY A 98 -5.22 13.22 10.45
C GLY A 98 -5.86 12.02 9.75
N MET A 99 -5.09 10.96 9.50
CA MET A 99 -5.62 9.70 8.95
C MET A 99 -6.37 8.91 10.02
N GLU A 100 -7.44 8.22 9.62
CA GLU A 100 -8.11 7.25 10.48
C GLU A 100 -7.29 5.96 10.53
N VAL A 101 -7.19 5.35 11.71
CA VAL A 101 -6.63 4.00 11.85
C VAL A 101 -7.70 2.98 11.46
N THR A 102 -7.65 2.49 10.23
CA THR A 102 -8.69 1.64 9.65
C THR A 102 -8.67 0.21 10.19
N LEU A 103 -7.49 -0.28 10.57
CA LEU A 103 -7.33 -1.61 11.16
C LEU A 103 -6.18 -1.65 12.17
N ARG A 104 -6.50 -2.13 13.39
CA ARG A 104 -5.54 -2.32 14.50
C ARG A 104 -5.30 -3.78 14.86
N THR A 105 -6.19 -4.66 14.44
CA THR A 105 -6.22 -6.05 14.91
C THR A 105 -5.25 -6.95 14.14
N TYR A 106 -4.64 -6.46 13.07
CA TYR A 106 -3.67 -7.23 12.32
C TYR A 106 -2.34 -7.29 13.09
N PRO A 107 -1.82 -8.49 13.44
CA PRO A 107 -0.65 -8.60 14.28
C PRO A 107 0.59 -7.89 13.70
N GLY A 108 1.13 -6.93 14.46
CA GLY A 108 2.35 -6.21 14.09
C GLY A 108 2.18 -5.18 12.97
N ALA A 109 0.95 -4.76 12.65
CA ALA A 109 0.70 -3.73 11.66
C ALA A 109 -0.45 -2.79 12.05
N LEU A 110 -0.38 -1.56 11.54
CA LEU A 110 -1.45 -0.57 11.54
C LEU A 110 -1.73 -0.12 10.11
N PHE A 111 -2.97 0.24 9.84
CA PHE A 111 -3.43 0.68 8.54
C PHE A 111 -4.13 2.03 8.67
N PHE A 112 -3.85 2.94 7.73
CA PHE A 112 -4.25 4.34 7.80
C PHE A 112 -4.91 4.79 6.50
N ALA A 113 -6.02 5.51 6.60
CA ALA A 113 -6.70 6.07 5.44
C ALA A 113 -7.32 7.44 5.71
N TRP A 114 -7.74 8.08 4.62
CA TRP A 114 -8.72 9.15 4.62
C TRP A 114 -9.98 8.66 3.92
N ASP A 115 -11.08 9.40 4.09
CA ASP A 115 -12.32 9.27 3.31
C ASP A 115 -12.97 7.88 3.30
N GLY A 116 -12.71 7.08 4.33
CA GLY A 116 -13.25 5.72 4.43
C GLY A 116 -12.58 4.68 3.53
N TYR A 117 -11.48 5.02 2.83
CA TYR A 117 -10.71 4.03 2.06
C TYR A 117 -10.11 2.94 2.98
N HIS A 118 -9.80 1.75 2.45
CA HIS A 118 -9.33 0.66 3.31
C HIS A 118 -7.95 0.92 3.92
N HIS A 119 -7.04 1.54 3.16
CA HIS A 119 -5.78 2.12 3.62
C HIS A 119 -5.04 2.77 2.46
N HIS A 120 -4.45 3.95 2.69
CA HIS A 120 -3.41 4.52 1.82
C HIS A 120 -2.01 4.12 2.30
N VAL A 121 -1.86 3.88 3.60
CA VAL A 121 -0.58 3.49 4.22
C VAL A 121 -0.79 2.31 5.17
N GLY A 122 0.01 1.26 5.02
CA GLY A 122 0.21 0.22 6.02
C GLY A 122 1.57 0.40 6.69
N ALA A 123 1.64 0.41 8.02
CA ALA A 123 2.91 0.43 8.76
C ALA A 123 3.07 -0.90 9.51
N ASN A 124 4.21 -1.57 9.37
CA ASN A 124 4.46 -2.87 10.00
C ASN A 124 5.86 -3.01 10.61
N ILE A 125 5.98 -3.93 11.58
CA ILE A 125 7.24 -4.29 12.26
C ILE A 125 7.73 -5.70 11.90
N TRP A 126 7.29 -6.27 10.78
CA TRP A 126 7.52 -7.69 10.46
C TRP A 126 9.00 -8.03 10.19
N ALA A 127 9.79 -7.07 9.70
CA ALA A 127 11.24 -7.22 9.52
C ALA A 127 12.07 -6.86 10.78
N GLY A 128 11.41 -6.71 11.94
CA GLY A 128 12.00 -6.34 13.22
C GLY A 128 11.71 -4.90 13.62
N ARG A 129 12.21 -4.46 14.78
CA ARG A 129 12.11 -3.07 15.22
C ARG A 129 13.45 -2.39 15.01
N ARG A 130 13.73 -1.99 13.78
CA ARG A 130 15.01 -1.34 13.42
C ARG A 130 14.83 -0.31 12.32
N LYS A 131 15.59 0.77 12.38
CA LYS A 131 15.78 1.70 11.26
C LYS A 131 16.81 1.15 10.26
N ALA A 132 16.66 1.53 9.00
CA ALA A 132 17.67 1.27 7.99
C ALA A 132 18.99 1.97 8.38
N PRO A 133 20.15 1.29 8.28
CA PRO A 133 21.44 1.93 8.52
C PRO A 133 21.66 3.16 7.61
N PRO A 134 22.41 4.19 8.05
CA PRO A 134 22.79 5.30 7.19
C PRO A 134 23.45 4.84 5.89
N GLY A 135 23.04 5.41 4.76
CA GLY A 135 23.56 5.05 3.42
C GLY A 135 22.95 3.79 2.81
N SER A 136 21.94 3.18 3.44
CA SER A 136 21.16 2.11 2.81
C SER A 136 20.39 2.62 1.59
N THR A 137 20.22 1.77 0.58
CA THR A 137 19.25 2.03 -0.49
C THR A 137 17.83 1.89 0.06
N GLY A 138 16.87 2.61 -0.54
CA GLY A 138 15.48 2.57 -0.10
C GLY A 138 14.67 3.79 -0.52
N LEU A 139 13.47 3.90 0.04
CA LEU A 139 12.54 4.98 -0.24
C LEU A 139 13.07 6.32 0.27
N LEU A 140 13.25 7.30 -0.63
CA LEU A 140 13.66 8.66 -0.26
C LEU A 140 12.48 9.53 0.16
N GLY A 141 11.30 9.28 -0.41
CA GLY A 141 10.08 9.99 -0.10
C GLY A 141 8.91 9.58 -0.97
N TYR A 142 7.71 10.04 -0.60
CA TYR A 142 6.46 9.76 -1.27
C TYR A 142 5.51 10.96 -1.18
N THR A 143 4.54 10.99 -2.09
CA THR A 143 3.48 11.99 -2.11
C THR A 143 2.14 11.31 -1.88
N LEU A 144 1.39 11.76 -0.89
CA LEU A 144 0.01 11.36 -0.67
C LEU A 144 -0.91 12.41 -1.30
N LEU A 145 -1.90 11.94 -2.05
CA LEU A 145 -2.95 12.79 -2.57
C LEU A 145 -4.00 12.99 -1.48
N ASP A 146 -4.08 14.22 -0.98
CA ASP A 146 -4.98 14.60 0.10
C ASP A 146 -6.28 15.14 -0.49
N SER A 147 -7.38 14.43 -0.27
CA SER A 147 -8.70 14.77 -0.80
C SER A 147 -9.23 16.14 -0.33
N TRP A 148 -8.74 16.66 0.80
CA TRP A 148 -9.09 17.97 1.34
C TRP A 148 -8.20 19.09 0.80
N GLY A 149 -7.23 18.76 -0.05
CA GLY A 149 -6.42 19.75 -0.77
C GLY A 149 -5.32 20.40 0.07
N ARG A 150 -4.89 19.75 1.17
CA ARG A 150 -3.75 20.23 1.97
C ARG A 150 -2.44 20.07 1.19
N GLU A 151 -1.56 21.04 1.33
CA GLU A 151 -0.18 20.99 0.84
C GLU A 151 0.79 21.10 2.01
N MET A 152 1.61 20.08 2.20
CA MET A 152 2.53 19.97 3.34
C MET A 152 3.80 19.23 2.92
N ALA A 153 4.92 19.52 3.58
CA ALA A 153 6.17 18.78 3.42
C ALA A 153 6.75 18.47 4.80
N LEU A 154 6.98 17.19 5.06
CA LEU A 154 7.36 16.64 6.37
C LEU A 154 8.38 15.51 6.19
N ARG A 155 8.82 14.91 7.30
CA ARG A 155 9.51 13.61 7.29
C ARG A 155 8.74 12.62 8.14
N ASP A 156 8.57 11.41 7.63
CA ASP A 156 7.96 10.34 8.41
C ASP A 156 8.95 9.79 9.47
N PRO A 157 8.50 8.89 10.37
CA PRO A 157 9.36 8.30 11.40
C PRO A 157 10.56 7.50 10.87
N THR A 158 10.50 7.05 9.61
CA THR A 158 11.61 6.37 8.93
C THR A 158 12.65 7.34 8.38
N GLY A 159 12.29 8.64 8.29
CA GLY A 159 13.11 9.72 7.76
C GLY A 159 12.83 10.06 6.30
N ALA A 160 11.90 9.34 5.65
CA ALA A 160 11.52 9.58 4.26
C ALA A 160 10.77 10.91 4.14
N GLU A 161 10.97 11.62 3.03
CA GLU A 161 10.22 12.84 2.76
C GLU A 161 8.75 12.53 2.44
N VAL A 162 7.83 13.22 3.10
CA VAL A 162 6.39 13.08 2.84
C VAL A 162 5.86 14.40 2.33
N ARG A 163 5.19 14.36 1.18
CA ARG A 163 4.45 15.49 0.65
C ARG A 163 2.96 15.21 0.61
N LEU A 164 2.15 16.18 1.00
CA LEU A 164 0.72 16.19 0.71
C LEU A 164 0.48 17.07 -0.51
N SER A 165 -0.36 16.59 -1.43
CA SER A 165 -0.71 17.31 -2.65
C SER A 165 -2.21 17.23 -2.91
N ALA A 166 -2.80 18.31 -3.42
CA ALA A 166 -4.21 18.30 -3.80
C ALA A 166 -4.47 17.36 -4.99
N PRO A 167 -5.66 16.75 -5.12
CA PRO A 167 -5.98 15.87 -6.23
C PRO A 167 -5.92 16.65 -7.56
N GLY A 168 -5.29 16.07 -8.58
CA GLY A 168 -5.16 16.71 -9.90
C GLY A 168 -3.95 17.64 -10.06
N THR A 169 -3.18 17.90 -8.99
CA THR A 169 -1.84 18.47 -9.13
C THR A 169 -0.88 17.37 -9.60
N LYS A 170 -0.12 17.61 -10.68
CA LYS A 170 0.99 16.71 -11.03
C LYS A 170 2.02 16.81 -9.91
N ALA A 171 2.37 15.69 -9.29
CA ALA A 171 3.52 15.64 -8.40
C ALA A 171 4.73 16.27 -9.12
N PRO A 172 5.42 17.24 -8.51
CA PRO A 172 6.60 17.84 -9.12
C PRO A 172 7.65 16.74 -9.38
N ALA A 173 8.35 16.84 -10.50
CA ALA A 173 9.41 15.89 -10.83
C ALA A 173 10.44 15.82 -9.68
N PRO A 174 10.97 14.63 -9.34
CA PRO A 174 12.05 14.55 -8.37
C PRO A 174 13.23 15.40 -8.84
N SER A 175 13.77 16.21 -7.93
CA SER A 175 14.97 17.04 -8.13
C SER A 175 16.23 16.21 -8.12
#